data_AF-A0A2S9G830-F1
#
_entry.id   AF-A0A2S9G830-F1
#
_cell.length_a   1.000
_cell.length_b   1.000
_cell.length_c   1.000
_cell.angle_alpha   90.00
_cell.angle_beta   90.00
_cell.angle_gamma   90.00
#
_symmetry.space_group_name_H-M   'P 1'
#
loop_
_entity.id
_entity.type
_entity.pdbx_description
1 polymer ?
#
loop_
_entity_poly.entity_id
_entity_poly.type
_entity_poly.pdbx_seq_one_letter_code
_entity_poly.pdbx_strand_id
1 'polypeptide(L)'
;HDLRTPLAAAKAAVSSLRSDDIGFSPEDTAELLATVEESIDQLAALVGNLLDSSRLAAGVVRPELREVYLEEAVPRALVGISHGN
;
A
#
# COMPACT_ATOMS: atom_id res chain seq x y z
N HIS A 1 -10.85 -4.35 -9.79
CA HIS A 1 -10.31 -3.25 -10.63
C HIS A 1 -9.17 -2.55 -9.92
N ASP A 2 -9.21 -2.52 -8.60
CA ASP A 2 -8.25 -1.83 -7.71
C ASP A 2 -6.79 -2.19 -7.95
N LEU A 3 -6.47 -3.44 -8.29
CA LEU A 3 -5.10 -3.85 -8.62
C LEU A 3 -4.65 -3.41 -10.03
N ARG A 4 -5.58 -3.23 -10.97
CA ARG A 4 -5.24 -2.94 -12.38
C ARG A 4 -4.72 -1.52 -12.56
N THR A 5 -5.24 -0.56 -11.81
CA THR A 5 -4.85 0.84 -11.89
C THR A 5 -3.37 1.07 -11.50
N PRO A 6 -2.91 0.69 -10.29
CA PRO A 6 -1.51 0.87 -9.91
C PRO A 6 -0.56 0.02 -10.77
N LEU A 7 -0.99 -1.18 -11.17
CA LEU A 7 -0.19 -2.01 -12.08
C LEU A 7 0.02 -1.34 -13.44
N ALA A 8 -1.02 -0.72 -14.01
CA ALA A 8 -0.92 0.01 -15.27
C ALA A 8 -0.03 1.24 -15.15
N ALA A 9 -0.13 1.98 -14.04
CA ALA A 9 0.72 3.14 -13.76
C ALA A 9 2.21 2.77 -13.66
N ALA A 10 2.56 1.79 -12.81
CA ALA A 10 3.92 1.27 -12.70
C ALA A 10 4.44 0.78 -14.06
N LYS A 11 3.61 0.05 -14.81
CA LYS A 11 3.99 -0.48 -16.12
C LYS A 11 4.28 0.64 -17.12
N ALA A 12 3.44 1.68 -17.15
CA ALA A 12 3.62 2.83 -18.04
C ALA A 12 4.92 3.57 -17.71
N ALA A 13 5.18 3.86 -16.43
CA ALA A 13 6.39 4.56 -15.99
C ALA A 13 7.67 3.76 -16.31
N VAL A 14 7.71 2.44 -16.02
CA VAL A 14 8.84 1.58 -16.40
C VAL A 14 9.01 1.50 -17.91
N SER A 15 7.92 1.41 -18.67
CA SER A 15 8.00 1.42 -20.14
C SER A 15 8.55 2.73 -20.69
N SER A 16 8.20 3.86 -20.07
CA SER A 16 8.73 5.18 -20.42
C SER A 16 10.24 5.26 -20.15
N LEU A 17 10.69 4.87 -18.95
CA LEU A 17 12.10 4.86 -18.56
C LEU A 17 12.99 3.95 -19.43
N ARG A 18 12.41 2.91 -20.05
CA ARG A 18 13.12 1.99 -20.94
C ARG A 18 13.15 2.44 -22.40
N SER A 19 12.50 3.55 -22.74
CA SER A 19 12.42 4.03 -24.12
C SER A 19 13.71 4.75 -24.49
N ASP A 20 14.48 4.20 -25.42
CA ASP A 20 15.73 4.81 -25.90
C ASP A 20 15.50 6.09 -26.74
N ASP A 21 14.25 6.33 -27.16
CA ASP A 21 13.85 7.49 -27.97
C ASP A 21 13.65 8.78 -27.16
N ILE A 22 13.70 8.73 -25.82
CA ILE A 22 13.40 9.87 -24.95
C ILE A 22 14.58 10.17 -24.02
N GLY A 23 15.17 11.35 -24.18
CA GLY A 23 16.15 11.87 -23.22
C GLY A 23 15.43 12.53 -22.04
N PHE A 24 15.31 11.82 -20.92
CA PHE A 24 14.75 12.38 -19.69
C PHE A 24 15.76 13.26 -18.97
N SER A 25 15.27 14.34 -18.36
CA SER A 25 16.04 15.04 -17.34
C SER A 25 16.21 14.15 -16.09
N PRO A 26 17.18 14.47 -15.21
CA PRO A 26 17.29 13.82 -13.91
C PRO A 26 15.99 13.92 -13.09
N GLU A 27 15.30 15.06 -13.17
CA GLU A 27 14.04 15.34 -12.47
C GLU A 27 12.89 14.46 -12.99
N ASP A 28 12.69 14.40 -14.31
CA ASP A 28 11.63 13.54 -14.90
C ASP A 28 11.89 12.06 -14.60
N THR A 29 13.17 11.65 -14.61
CA THR A 29 13.56 10.29 -14.23
C THR A 29 13.17 9.98 -12.79
N ALA A 30 13.42 10.92 -11.87
CA ALA A 30 13.06 10.79 -10.47
C ALA A 30 11.54 10.70 -10.27
N GLU A 31 10.75 11.52 -10.98
CA GLU A 31 9.28 11.46 -10.92
C GLU A 31 8.72 10.12 -11.43
N LEU A 32 9.27 9.59 -12.53
CA LEU A 32 8.86 8.29 -13.05
C LEU A 32 9.22 7.16 -12.09
N LEU A 33 10.38 7.21 -11.45
CA LEU A 33 10.78 6.23 -10.42
C LEU A 33 9.89 6.32 -9.18
N ALA A 34 9.57 7.52 -8.71
CA ALA A 34 8.64 7.73 -7.59
C ALA A 34 7.25 7.16 -7.92
N THR A 35 6.76 7.39 -9.15
CA THR A 35 5.48 6.82 -9.62
C THR A 35 5.48 5.29 -9.57
N VAL A 36 6.61 4.66 -9.94
CA VAL A 36 6.75 3.20 -9.85
C VAL A 36 6.70 2.75 -8.39
N GLU A 37 7.47 3.39 -7.51
CA GLU A 37 7.53 3.05 -6.09
C GLU A 37 6.16 3.15 -5.43
N GLU A 38 5.47 4.29 -5.57
CA GLU A 38 4.12 4.51 -5.03
C GLU A 38 3.11 3.47 -5.54
N SER A 39 3.19 3.14 -6.83
CA SER A 39 2.31 2.15 -7.44
C SER A 39 2.55 0.73 -6.89
N ILE A 40 3.82 0.38 -6.63
CA ILE A 40 4.18 -0.91 -6.04
C ILE A 40 3.76 -0.99 -4.57
N ASP A 41 3.93 0.08 -3.80
CA ASP A 41 3.47 0.15 -2.41
C ASP A 41 1.95 0.03 -2.31
N GLN A 42 1.22 0.71 -3.19
CA GLN A 42 -0.23 0.58 -3.28
C GLN A 42 -0.66 -0.85 -3.61
N LEU A 43 0.04 -1.52 -4.54
CA LEU A 43 -0.22 -2.93 -4.86
C LEU A 43 0.05 -3.84 -3.65
N ALA A 44 1.16 -3.64 -2.94
CA ALA A 44 1.51 -4.43 -1.77
C ALA A 44 0.44 -4.29 -0.67
N ALA A 45 -0.04 -3.07 -0.41
CA ALA A 45 -1.11 -2.81 0.54
C ALA A 45 -2.43 -3.50 0.15
N LEU A 46 -2.83 -3.42 -1.13
CA LEU A 46 -4.05 -4.07 -1.63
C LEU A 46 -3.97 -5.59 -1.53
N VAL A 47 -2.81 -6.18 -1.86
CA VAL A 47 -2.58 -7.62 -1.72
C VAL A 47 -2.62 -8.04 -0.25
N GLY A 48 -1.99 -7.26 0.65
CA GLY A 48 -2.06 -7.49 2.09
C GLY A 48 -3.50 -7.54 2.59
N ASN A 49 -4.30 -6.52 2.27
CA ASN A 49 -5.71 -6.44 2.64
C ASN A 49 -6.53 -7.63 2.10
N LEU A 50 -6.26 -8.07 0.87
CA LEU A 50 -6.93 -9.21 0.27
C LEU A 50 -6.57 -10.53 0.98
N LEU A 51 -5.30 -10.73 1.32
CA LEU A 51 -4.83 -11.90 2.05
C LEU A 51 -5.43 -11.94 3.46
N ASP A 52 -5.46 -10.80 4.16
CA ASP A 52 -6.07 -10.69 5.47
C ASP A 52 -7.58 -10.98 5.41
N SER A 53 -8.28 -10.43 4.42
CA SER A 53 -9.71 -10.71 4.19
C SER A 53 -9.96 -12.19 3.90
N SER A 54 -9.13 -12.82 3.08
CA SER A 54 -9.21 -14.26 2.79
C SER A 54 -9.01 -15.11 4.05
N ARG A 55 -8.03 -14.75 4.90
CA ARG A 55 -7.78 -15.43 6.18
C ARG A 55 -8.95 -15.27 7.15
N LEU A 56 -9.58 -14.10 7.20
CA LEU A 56 -10.79 -13.85 7.99
C LEU A 56 -11.97 -14.69 7.48
N ALA A 57 -12.22 -14.69 6.16
CA ALA A 57 -13.31 -15.45 5.55
C ALA A 57 -13.15 -16.97 5.71
N ALA A 58 -11.91 -17.47 5.67
CA ALA A 58 -11.60 -18.88 5.92
C ALA A 58 -11.69 -19.28 7.41
N GLY A 59 -11.93 -18.33 8.33
CA GLY A 59 -12.06 -18.60 9.77
C GLY A 59 -10.75 -19.01 10.45
N VAL A 60 -9.59 -18.76 9.81
CA VAL A 60 -8.27 -19.10 10.36
C VAL A 60 -7.74 -18.03 11.33
N VAL A 61 -8.39 -16.87 11.39
CA VAL A 61 -8.15 -15.83 12.39
C VAL A 61 -9.27 -15.91 13.42
N ARG A 62 -8.91 -16.11 14.70
CA ARG A 62 -9.86 -16.16 15.83
C ARG A 62 -9.50 -15.08 16.85
N PRO A 63 -10.45 -14.22 17.27
CA PRO A 63 -10.18 -13.24 18.30
C PRO A 63 -10.00 -13.92 19.66
N GLU A 64 -9.00 -13.48 20.42
CA GLU A 64 -8.89 -13.81 21.85
C GLU A 64 -9.77 -12.84 22.64
N LEU A 65 -10.87 -13.36 23.17
CA LEU A 65 -11.82 -12.57 23.94
C LEU A 65 -11.30 -12.40 25.37
N ARG A 66 -11.18 -11.14 25.80
CA ARG A 66 -10.82 -10.75 27.17
C ARG A 66 -11.57 -9.48 27.56
N GLU A 67 -11.67 -9.21 28.86
CA GLU A 67 -12.12 -7.90 29.33
C GLU A 67 -11.16 -6.81 28.88
N VAL A 68 -11.71 -5.69 28.41
CA VAL A 68 -10.97 -4.53 27.91
C VAL A 68 -11.58 -3.26 28.51
N TYR A 69 -10.74 -2.47 29.15
CA TYR A 69 -11.08 -1.17 29.71
C TYR A 69 -10.97 -0.08 28.63
N LEU A 70 -12.05 0.67 28.41
CA LEU A 70 -12.10 1.68 27.34
C LEU A 70 -11.11 2.83 27.60
N GLU A 71 -10.94 3.19 28.87
CA GLU A 71 -9.98 4.17 29.37
C GLU A 71 -8.53 3.82 29.02
N GLU A 72 -8.22 2.54 28.76
CA GLU A 72 -6.91 2.12 28.28
C GLU A 72 -6.86 1.89 26.76
N ALA A 73 -7.93 1.35 26.17
CA ALA A 73 -7.97 1.00 24.77
C ALA A 73 -8.00 2.22 23.85
N VAL A 74 -8.78 3.24 24.21
CA VAL A 74 -8.95 4.45 23.40
C VAL A 74 -7.65 5.26 23.31
N PRO A 75 -6.94 5.59 24.41
CA PRO A 75 -5.68 6.32 24.30
C PRO A 75 -4.60 5.58 23.51
N ARG A 76 -4.51 4.25 23.66
CA ARG A 76 -3.57 3.42 22.88
C ARG A 76 -3.88 3.46 21.37
N ALA A 77 -5.15 3.43 20.99
CA ALA A 77 -5.55 3.55 19.59
C ALA A 77 -5.20 4.93 19.01
N LEU A 78 -5.38 6.00 19.80
CA LEU A 78 -5.03 7.36 19.39
C LEU A 78 -3.52 7.55 19.15
N VAL A 79 -2.66 6.90 19.95
CA VAL A 79 -1.19 6.93 19.75
C VAL A 79 -0.82 6.39 18.36
N GLY A 80 -1.50 5.35 17.88
CA GLY A 80 -1.27 4.78 16.55
C GLY A 80 -1.67 5.72 15.41
N ILE A 81 -2.64 6.61 15.62
CA ILE A 81 -3.08 7.59 14.62
C ILE A 81 -2.12 8.79 14.58
N SER A 82 -1.58 9.22 15.72
CA SER A 82 -0.66 10.38 15.78
C SER A 82 0.71 10.14 15.12
N HIS A 83 1.09 8.90 14.82
CA HIS A 83 2.35 8.57 14.13
C HIS A 83 2.19 8.38 12.60
N GLY A 84 0.98 8.58 12.06
CA GLY A 84 0.70 8.59 10.63
C GLY A 84 0.39 10.00 10.14
N ASN A 85 1.38 10.89 10.15
CA ASN A 85 1.40 12.18 9.44
C ASN A 85 2.84 12.50 9.05
#